data_AF-A0A914VCF5-F1
#
_entry.id   AF-A0A914VCF5-F1
#
_cell.length_a   1.000
_cell.length_b   1.000
_cell.length_c   1.000
_cell.angle_alpha   90.00
_cell.angle_beta   90.00
_cell.angle_gamma   90.00
#
_symmetry.space_group_name_H-M   'P 1'
#
loop_
_entity.id
_entity.type
_entity.pdbx_description
1 polymer ?
#
loop_
_entity_poly.entity_id
_entity_poly.type
_entity_poly.pdbx_seq_one_letter_code
_entity_poly.pdbx_strand_id
1 'polypeptide(L)'
;EVSSEKLTDCLRELGLVLCKILSTYHAILRYHIEEDERLECGSQADEVTGQIQRSMRENLHTVCQSAVEKITVLLQRHDLTAFKFDNFLEIIGLANRFEKFGRRYFGNGCEAIASTIESQTASYFRRYHLDRLDELRMFLESEAWALCPVQSGFNVFELQEFGFLKRTNPEDDYDSPEDHEKVPDELNYELMPVDAHNPFEGVERLASELEVRMIVEGYAFSD
;
A
#
# COMPACT_ATOMS: atom_id res chain seq x y z
N GLU A 1 17.91 -18.15 3.51
CA GLU A 1 17.11 -16.93 3.70
C GLU A 1 17.19 -16.06 2.46
N VAL A 2 16.08 -15.45 2.05
CA VAL A 2 16.07 -14.46 0.97
C VAL A 2 16.39 -13.09 1.59
N SER A 3 17.34 -12.35 1.03
CA SER A 3 17.66 -10.99 1.49
C SER A 3 16.43 -10.08 1.38
N SER A 4 16.26 -9.16 2.34
CA SER A 4 15.19 -8.15 2.32
C SER A 4 15.13 -7.35 1.01
N GLU A 5 16.27 -7.09 0.39
CA GLU A 5 16.36 -6.42 -0.92
C GLU A 5 15.69 -7.26 -2.01
N LYS A 6 15.98 -8.57 -2.04
CA LYS A 6 15.39 -9.49 -3.04
C LYS A 6 13.88 -9.65 -2.87
N LEU A 7 13.37 -9.61 -1.63
CA LEU A 7 11.93 -9.62 -1.40
C LEU A 7 11.29 -8.32 -1.91
N THR A 8 11.90 -7.19 -1.61
CA THR A 8 11.41 -5.88 -2.03
C THR A 8 11.36 -5.77 -3.56
N ASP A 9 12.43 -6.18 -4.24
CA ASP A 9 12.49 -6.24 -5.70
C ASP A 9 11.46 -7.21 -6.27
N CYS A 10 11.33 -8.40 -5.68
CA CYS A 10 10.34 -9.38 -6.11
C CYS A 10 8.90 -8.86 -5.96
N LEU A 11 8.59 -8.20 -4.84
CA LEU A 11 7.28 -7.60 -4.59
C LEU A 11 7.00 -6.47 -5.58
N ARG A 12 8.01 -5.65 -5.89
CA ARG A 12 7.89 -4.56 -6.88
C ARG A 12 7.61 -5.11 -8.27
N GLU A 13 8.39 -6.07 -8.74
CA GLU A 13 8.21 -6.71 -10.06
C GLU A 13 6.88 -7.47 -10.14
N LEU A 14 6.51 -8.20 -9.09
CA LEU A 14 5.24 -8.90 -9.02
C LEU A 14 4.07 -7.92 -9.05
N GLY A 15 4.11 -6.86 -8.24
CA GLY A 15 3.11 -5.79 -8.23
C GLY A 15 2.97 -5.14 -9.61
N LEU A 16 4.09 -4.83 -10.27
CA LEU A 16 4.11 -4.25 -11.62
C LEU A 16 3.43 -5.16 -12.64
N VAL A 17 3.80 -6.44 -12.69
CA VAL A 17 3.24 -7.40 -13.65
C VAL A 17 1.76 -7.65 -13.37
N LEU A 18 1.36 -7.82 -12.11
CA LEU A 18 -0.03 -8.02 -11.74
C LEU A 18 -0.88 -6.80 -12.08
N CYS A 19 -0.45 -5.58 -11.72
CA CYS A 19 -1.15 -4.36 -12.09
C CYS A 19 -1.26 -4.20 -13.61
N LYS A 20 -0.27 -4.61 -14.39
CA LYS A 20 -0.35 -4.59 -15.86
C LYS A 20 -1.37 -5.57 -16.42
N ILE A 21 -1.42 -6.80 -15.89
CA ILE A 21 -2.43 -7.80 -16.25
C ILE A 21 -3.84 -7.28 -15.93
N LEU A 22 -4.01 -6.74 -14.72
CA LEU A 22 -5.27 -6.17 -14.25
C LEU A 22 -5.70 -4.94 -15.08
N SER A 23 -4.76 -4.10 -15.48
CA SER A 23 -5.03 -2.95 -16.37
C SER A 23 -5.44 -3.41 -17.77
N THR A 24 -4.77 -4.44 -18.29
CA THR A 24 -5.12 -5.04 -19.59
C THR A 24 -6.53 -5.64 -19.55
N TYR A 25 -6.90 -6.28 -18.44
CA TYR A 25 -8.24 -6.81 -18.23
C TYR A 25 -9.31 -5.71 -18.31
N HIS A 26 -9.09 -4.58 -17.62
CA HIS A 26 -9.97 -3.40 -17.71
C HIS A 26 -10.03 -2.81 -19.10
N ALA A 27 -8.91 -2.73 -19.81
CA ALA A 27 -8.86 -2.20 -21.17
C ALA A 27 -9.71 -3.04 -22.13
N ILE A 28 -9.64 -4.37 -22.02
CA ILE A 28 -10.48 -5.29 -22.82
C ILE A 28 -11.96 -5.14 -22.41
N LEU A 29 -12.26 -5.07 -21.11
CA LEU A 29 -13.63 -4.83 -20.64
C LEU A 29 -14.19 -3.53 -21.21
N ARG A 30 -13.40 -2.45 -21.18
CA ARG A 30 -13.76 -1.15 -21.73
C ARG A 30 -14.02 -1.20 -23.23
N TYR A 31 -13.15 -1.87 -23.99
CA TYR A 31 -13.35 -2.08 -25.41
C TYR A 31 -14.70 -2.75 -25.70
N HIS A 32 -15.06 -3.79 -24.94
CA HIS A 32 -16.34 -4.46 -25.13
C HIS A 32 -17.53 -3.57 -24.77
N ILE A 33 -17.42 -2.74 -23.74
CA ILE A 33 -18.45 -1.74 -23.39
C ILE A 33 -18.67 -0.77 -24.55
N GLU A 34 -17.59 -0.17 -25.06
CA GLU A 34 -17.67 0.81 -26.16
C GLU A 34 -18.17 0.17 -27.46
N GLU A 35 -17.80 -1.08 -27.74
CA GLU A 35 -18.24 -1.80 -28.93
C GLU A 35 -19.72 -2.20 -28.85
N ASP A 36 -20.18 -2.68 -27.69
CA ASP A 36 -21.59 -3.01 -27.47
C ASP A 36 -22.48 -1.75 -27.61
N GLU A 37 -22.07 -0.61 -27.04
CA GLU A 37 -22.76 0.69 -27.22
C GLU A 37 -22.84 1.12 -28.70
N ARG A 38 -21.77 0.85 -29.47
CA ARG A 38 -21.70 1.17 -30.91
C ARG A 38 -22.64 0.29 -31.74
N LEU A 39 -22.73 -0.99 -31.42
CA LEU A 39 -23.63 -1.95 -32.10
C LEU A 39 -25.10 -1.66 -31.81
N GLU A 40 -25.43 -1.24 -30.59
CA GLU A 40 -26.77 -0.79 -30.19
C GLU A 40 -27.21 0.45 -31.00
N CYS A 41 -26.34 1.45 -31.16
CA CYS A 41 -26.64 2.62 -31.99
C CYS A 41 -26.79 2.28 -33.48
N GLY A 42 -26.07 1.27 -33.97
CA GLY A 42 -26.07 0.84 -35.37
C GLY A 42 -27.26 -0.04 -35.79
N SER A 43 -28.14 -0.43 -34.86
CA SER A 43 -29.20 -1.43 -35.09
C SER A 43 -28.65 -2.79 -35.60
N GLN A 44 -27.38 -3.10 -35.30
CA GLN A 44 -26.70 -4.37 -35.63
C GLN A 44 -26.54 -5.26 -34.38
N ALA A 45 -27.36 -5.04 -33.36
CA ALA A 45 -27.31 -5.81 -32.13
C ALA A 45 -27.81 -7.24 -32.37
N ASP A 46 -26.88 -8.19 -32.34
CA ASP A 46 -27.17 -9.63 -32.29
C ASP A 46 -27.44 -10.09 -30.85
N GLU A 47 -28.01 -11.28 -30.69
CA GLU A 47 -28.32 -11.91 -29.38
C GLU A 47 -27.07 -12.10 -28.48
N VAL A 48 -25.86 -12.07 -29.06
CA VAL A 48 -24.57 -12.24 -28.38
C VAL A 48 -23.97 -10.91 -27.89
N THR A 49 -24.53 -9.76 -28.32
CA THR A 49 -24.08 -8.41 -27.93
C THR A 49 -24.19 -8.25 -26.41
N GLY A 50 -23.16 -7.75 -25.74
CA GLY A 50 -23.14 -7.63 -24.27
C GLY A 50 -22.76 -8.91 -23.50
N GLN A 51 -22.68 -10.09 -24.14
CA GLN A 51 -22.38 -11.34 -23.41
C GLN A 51 -20.94 -11.38 -22.88
N ILE A 52 -19.98 -10.87 -23.66
CA ILE A 52 -18.57 -10.82 -23.26
C ILE A 52 -18.36 -9.82 -22.12
N GLN A 53 -18.87 -8.58 -22.26
CA GLN A 53 -18.80 -7.57 -21.20
C GLN A 53 -19.40 -8.11 -19.90
N ARG A 54 -20.58 -8.74 -19.95
CA ARG A 54 -21.26 -9.26 -18.74
C ARG A 54 -20.41 -10.33 -18.06
N SER A 55 -19.90 -11.29 -18.83
CA SER A 55 -19.00 -12.34 -18.30
C SER A 55 -17.72 -11.76 -17.68
N MET A 56 -17.15 -10.72 -18.28
CA MET A 56 -15.97 -10.04 -17.71
C MET A 56 -16.31 -9.27 -16.42
N ARG A 57 -17.45 -8.60 -16.34
CA ARG A 57 -17.86 -7.92 -15.09
C ARG A 57 -18.09 -8.91 -13.95
N GLU A 58 -18.69 -10.05 -14.24
CA GLU A 58 -18.91 -11.13 -13.26
C GLU A 58 -17.57 -11.72 -12.74
N ASN A 59 -16.55 -11.78 -13.60
CA ASN A 59 -15.24 -12.34 -13.24
C ASN A 59 -14.22 -11.30 -12.74
N LEU A 60 -14.58 -10.01 -12.74
CA LEU A 60 -13.69 -8.91 -12.38
C LEU A 60 -13.07 -9.11 -10.99
N HIS A 61 -13.92 -9.44 -10.01
CA HIS A 61 -13.49 -9.69 -8.63
C HIS A 61 -12.58 -10.92 -8.54
N THR A 62 -12.92 -12.02 -9.23
CA THR A 62 -12.15 -13.27 -9.22
C THR A 62 -10.73 -13.07 -9.76
N VAL A 63 -10.58 -12.29 -10.82
CA VAL A 63 -9.27 -11.97 -11.41
C VAL A 63 -8.43 -11.13 -10.45
N CYS A 64 -9.03 -10.12 -9.81
CA CYS A 64 -8.35 -9.34 -8.78
C CYS A 64 -7.95 -10.20 -7.58
N GLN A 65 -8.85 -11.06 -7.10
CA GLN A 65 -8.60 -11.94 -5.95
C GLN A 65 -7.41 -12.87 -6.20
N SER A 66 -7.27 -13.39 -7.42
CA SER A 66 -6.11 -14.21 -7.81
C SER A 66 -4.80 -13.43 -7.68
N ALA A 67 -4.78 -12.14 -8.05
CA ALA A 67 -3.61 -11.28 -7.91
C ALA A 67 -3.33 -10.94 -6.43
N VAL A 68 -4.37 -10.62 -5.65
CA VAL A 68 -4.30 -10.38 -4.20
C VAL A 68 -3.71 -11.58 -3.46
N GLU A 69 -4.12 -12.80 -3.82
CA GLU A 69 -3.61 -14.03 -3.24
C GLU A 69 -2.09 -14.18 -3.47
N LYS A 70 -1.58 -13.84 -4.67
CA LYS A 70 -0.15 -13.96 -4.98
C LYS A 70 0.70 -13.03 -4.12
N ILE A 71 0.26 -11.80 -3.92
CA ILE A 71 0.94 -10.83 -3.05
C ILE A 71 0.83 -11.26 -1.58
N THR A 72 -0.36 -11.66 -1.14
CA THR A 72 -0.60 -12.13 0.22
C THR A 72 0.30 -13.33 0.56
N VAL A 73 0.36 -14.33 -0.32
CA VAL A 73 1.22 -15.52 -0.13
C VAL A 73 2.70 -15.11 -0.09
N LEU A 74 3.14 -14.20 -0.94
CA LEU A 74 4.52 -13.70 -0.89
C LEU A 74 4.82 -13.08 0.48
N LEU A 75 3.96 -12.17 0.97
CA LEU A 75 4.14 -11.51 2.26
C LEU A 75 4.10 -12.48 3.45
N GLN A 76 3.24 -13.50 3.41
CA GLN A 76 3.10 -14.49 4.49
C GLN A 76 4.27 -15.49 4.56
N ARG A 77 4.93 -15.77 3.43
CA ARG A 77 6.04 -16.73 3.38
C ARG A 77 7.36 -16.16 3.88
N HIS A 78 7.44 -14.83 4.03
CA HIS A 78 8.62 -14.14 4.51
C HIS A 78 8.42 -13.63 5.93
N ASP A 79 9.43 -13.88 6.76
CA ASP A 79 9.52 -13.27 8.08
C ASP A 79 10.05 -11.84 7.93
N LEU A 80 9.16 -10.87 8.11
CA LEU A 80 9.50 -9.45 8.02
C LEU A 80 10.13 -8.93 9.32
N THR A 81 10.02 -9.65 10.43
CA THR A 81 10.46 -9.17 11.76
C THR A 81 11.96 -8.95 11.87
N ALA A 82 12.75 -9.65 11.05
CA ALA A 82 14.22 -9.52 11.01
C ALA A 82 14.71 -8.40 10.10
N PHE A 83 13.82 -7.67 9.42
CA PHE A 83 14.22 -6.67 8.43
C PHE A 83 14.59 -5.33 9.07
N LYS A 84 15.47 -4.59 8.41
CA LYS A 84 15.71 -3.18 8.75
C LYS A 84 14.41 -2.38 8.60
N PHE A 85 14.26 -1.36 9.44
CA PHE A 85 13.06 -0.53 9.49
C PHE A 85 12.69 0.06 8.13
N ASP A 86 13.67 0.62 7.40
CA ASP A 86 13.43 1.22 6.07
C ASP A 86 12.89 0.19 5.05
N ASN A 87 13.47 -1.01 5.01
CA ASN A 87 13.05 -2.09 4.12
C ASN A 87 11.65 -2.59 4.48
N PHE A 88 11.35 -2.66 5.78
CA PHE A 88 10.02 -3.02 6.26
C PHE A 88 8.96 -1.99 5.84
N LEU A 89 9.25 -0.70 6.00
CA LEU A 89 8.37 0.39 5.55
C LEU A 89 8.17 0.38 4.03
N GLU A 90 9.21 0.10 3.25
CA GLU A 90 9.10 0.01 1.80
C GLU A 90 8.14 -1.11 1.39
N ILE A 91 8.23 -2.29 2.01
CA ILE A 91 7.33 -3.42 1.75
C ILE A 91 5.88 -3.06 2.10
N ILE A 92 5.64 -2.41 3.24
CA ILE A 92 4.31 -1.90 3.61
C ILE A 92 3.81 -0.92 2.55
N GLY A 93 4.67 0.02 2.12
CA GLY A 93 4.34 1.00 1.10
C GLY A 93 3.92 0.35 -0.23
N LEU A 94 4.65 -0.66 -0.67
CA LEU A 94 4.33 -1.43 -1.88
C LEU A 94 3.02 -2.20 -1.73
N ALA A 95 2.80 -2.89 -0.60
CA ALA A 95 1.57 -3.63 -0.34
C ALA A 95 0.33 -2.72 -0.31
N ASN A 96 0.41 -1.58 0.37
CA ASN A 96 -0.67 -0.59 0.44
C ASN A 96 -0.97 0.05 -0.92
N ARG A 97 0.04 0.25 -1.77
CA ARG A 97 -0.17 0.73 -3.15
C ARG A 97 -1.00 -0.28 -3.95
N PHE A 98 -0.71 -1.57 -3.84
CA PHE A 98 -1.50 -2.61 -4.51
C PHE A 98 -2.92 -2.68 -3.95
N GLU A 99 -3.07 -2.67 -2.62
CA GLU A 99 -4.37 -2.72 -1.95
C GLU A 99 -5.27 -1.55 -2.39
N LYS A 100 -4.72 -0.33 -2.43
CA LYS A 100 -5.45 0.85 -2.92
C LYS A 100 -5.81 0.75 -4.39
N PHE A 101 -4.92 0.21 -5.23
CA PHE A 101 -5.19 -0.01 -6.65
C PHE A 101 -6.33 -1.01 -6.87
N GLY A 102 -6.27 -2.15 -6.20
CA GLY A 102 -7.32 -3.17 -6.31
C GLY A 102 -8.64 -2.68 -5.74
N ARG A 103 -8.63 -1.99 -4.58
CA ARG A 103 -9.83 -1.38 -3.99
C ARG A 103 -10.50 -0.42 -4.96
N ARG A 104 -9.71 0.44 -5.62
CA ARG A 104 -10.23 1.46 -6.52
C ARG A 104 -10.89 0.88 -7.78
N TYR A 105 -10.25 -0.08 -8.43
CA TYR A 105 -10.67 -0.53 -9.77
C TYR A 105 -11.40 -1.88 -9.79
N PHE A 106 -11.38 -2.62 -8.68
CA PHE A 106 -11.96 -3.96 -8.59
C PHE A 106 -12.89 -4.14 -7.37
N GLY A 107 -13.08 -3.09 -6.57
CA GLY A 107 -13.93 -3.11 -5.37
C GLY A 107 -13.23 -3.67 -4.13
N ASN A 108 -13.99 -3.99 -3.07
CA ASN A 108 -13.48 -4.32 -1.73
C ASN A 108 -12.68 -5.66 -1.59
N GLY A 109 -12.18 -6.25 -2.67
CA GLY A 109 -11.50 -7.56 -2.66
C GLY A 109 -10.05 -7.58 -2.12
N CYS A 110 -9.51 -6.48 -1.59
CA CYS A 110 -8.09 -6.39 -1.20
C CYS A 110 -7.82 -6.45 0.31
N GLU A 111 -8.83 -6.76 1.14
CA GLU A 111 -8.72 -6.80 2.60
C GLU A 111 -7.68 -7.81 3.12
N ALA A 112 -7.45 -8.91 2.38
CA ALA A 112 -6.47 -9.92 2.75
C ALA A 112 -5.03 -9.38 2.84
N ILE A 113 -4.69 -8.40 2.00
CA ILE A 113 -3.36 -7.74 2.05
C ILE A 113 -3.27 -6.86 3.29
N ALA A 114 -4.29 -6.06 3.58
CA ALA A 114 -4.32 -5.20 4.76
C ALA A 114 -4.18 -6.04 6.04
N SER A 115 -4.98 -7.09 6.20
CA SER A 115 -4.91 -7.99 7.36
C SER A 115 -3.54 -8.66 7.50
N THR A 116 -2.92 -9.07 6.38
CA THR A 116 -1.58 -9.66 6.38
C THR A 116 -0.53 -8.64 6.83
N ILE A 117 -0.59 -7.40 6.33
CA ILE A 117 0.33 -6.32 6.72
C ILE A 117 0.16 -5.96 8.19
N GLU A 118 -1.07 -5.85 8.70
CA GLU A 118 -1.34 -5.60 10.12
C GLU A 118 -0.72 -6.67 11.02
N SER A 119 -0.92 -7.95 10.67
CA SER A 119 -0.34 -9.08 11.41
C SER A 119 1.19 -9.06 11.43
N GLN A 120 1.81 -8.80 10.27
CA GLN A 120 3.26 -8.68 10.14
C GLN A 120 3.79 -7.46 10.91
N THR A 121 3.07 -6.34 10.90
CA THR A 121 3.43 -5.11 11.62
C THR A 121 3.41 -5.30 13.13
N ALA A 122 2.37 -5.94 13.65
CA ALA A 122 2.30 -6.26 15.08
C ALA A 122 3.47 -7.16 15.50
N SER A 123 3.80 -8.15 14.67
CA SER A 123 4.93 -9.07 14.91
C SER A 123 6.28 -8.35 14.85
N TYR A 124 6.46 -7.45 13.88
CA TYR A 124 7.66 -6.64 13.71
C TYR A 124 7.93 -5.79 14.95
N PHE A 125 6.95 -4.98 15.37
CA PHE A 125 7.13 -4.10 16.51
C PHE A 125 7.29 -4.88 17.82
N ARG A 126 6.61 -6.01 17.98
CA ARG A 126 6.83 -6.88 19.15
C ARG A 126 8.29 -7.34 19.24
N ARG A 127 8.86 -7.84 18.14
CA ARG A 127 10.27 -8.27 18.10
C ARG A 127 11.22 -7.09 18.31
N TYR A 128 10.99 -5.98 17.60
CA TYR A 128 11.79 -4.76 17.70
C TYR A 128 11.84 -4.23 19.14
N HIS A 129 10.69 -4.13 19.82
CA HIS A 129 10.65 -3.64 21.20
C HIS A 129 11.34 -4.59 22.18
N LEU A 130 11.20 -5.91 22.00
CA LEU A 130 11.93 -6.88 22.81
C LEU A 130 13.44 -6.72 22.65
N ASP A 131 13.93 -6.62 21.41
CA ASP A 131 15.36 -6.46 21.12
C ASP A 131 15.92 -5.16 21.73
N ARG A 132 15.13 -4.06 21.68
CA ARG A 132 15.51 -2.79 22.31
C ARG A 132 15.49 -2.82 23.83
N LEU A 133 14.56 -3.56 24.43
CA LEU A 133 14.54 -3.74 25.88
C LEU A 133 15.71 -4.60 26.35
N ASP A 134 16.07 -5.64 25.60
CA ASP A 134 17.25 -6.47 25.89
C ASP A 134 18.56 -5.66 25.75
N GLU A 135 18.66 -4.83 24.71
CA GLU A 135 19.78 -3.90 24.54
C GLU A 135 19.87 -2.90 25.69
N LEU A 136 18.76 -2.26 26.05
CA LEU A 136 18.68 -1.34 27.19
C LEU A 136 19.10 -2.04 28.48
N ARG A 137 18.63 -3.28 28.70
CA ARG A 137 19.01 -4.08 29.86
C ARG A 137 20.52 -4.31 29.93
N MET A 138 21.17 -4.67 28.81
CA MET A 138 22.63 -4.86 28.78
C MET A 138 23.38 -3.57 29.17
N PHE A 139 22.91 -2.41 28.70
CA PHE A 139 23.48 -1.13 29.12
C PHE A 139 23.29 -0.89 30.62
N LEU A 140 22.07 -1.04 31.13
CA LEU A 140 21.75 -0.83 32.55
C LEU A 140 22.53 -1.78 33.49
N GLU A 141 22.79 -3.01 33.06
CA GLU A 141 23.58 -4.01 33.82
C GLU A 141 25.08 -3.68 33.84
N SER A 142 25.59 -2.98 32.83
CA SER A 142 27.01 -2.64 32.70
C SER A 142 27.35 -1.24 33.22
N GLU A 143 26.35 -0.42 33.55
CA GLU A 143 26.54 0.98 33.91
C GLU A 143 26.97 1.16 35.37
N ALA A 144 27.95 2.04 35.60
CA ALA A 144 28.36 2.46 36.93
C ALA A 144 27.44 3.58 37.43
N TRP A 145 26.34 3.19 38.05
CA TRP A 145 25.35 4.11 38.61
C TRP A 145 25.99 5.08 39.61
N ALA A 146 25.95 6.37 39.29
CA ALA A 146 26.37 7.46 40.16
C ALA A 146 25.20 8.42 40.40
N LEU A 147 25.20 9.08 41.56
CA LEU A 147 24.23 10.14 41.84
C LEU A 147 24.43 11.28 40.82
N CYS A 148 23.39 11.60 40.07
CA CYS A 148 23.41 12.72 39.15
C CYS A 148 23.51 14.03 39.94
N PRO A 149 24.55 14.85 39.74
CA PRO A 149 24.70 16.11 40.47
C PRO A 149 23.66 17.11 39.97
N VAL A 150 22.59 17.28 40.75
CA VAL A 150 21.52 18.23 40.46
C VAL A 150 21.59 19.43 41.40
N GLN A 151 21.04 20.57 40.96
CA GLN A 151 20.96 21.76 41.81
C GLN A 151 19.98 21.55 42.98
N SER A 152 20.16 22.33 44.05
CA SER A 152 19.21 22.33 45.15
C SER A 152 17.83 22.80 44.66
N GLY A 153 16.80 21.99 44.86
CA GLY A 153 15.44 22.25 44.36
C GLY A 153 15.14 21.67 42.98
N PHE A 154 16.08 20.93 42.37
CA PHE A 154 15.86 20.26 41.09
C PHE A 154 14.60 19.37 41.12
N ASN A 155 13.83 19.45 40.04
CA ASN A 155 12.62 18.67 39.85
C ASN A 155 12.74 17.86 38.56
N VAL A 156 12.31 16.60 38.59
CA VAL A 156 12.27 15.73 37.41
C VAL A 156 11.48 16.33 36.24
N PHE A 157 10.52 17.25 36.49
CA PHE A 157 9.79 17.97 35.45
C PHE A 157 10.55 19.14 34.79
N GLU A 158 11.81 19.37 35.19
CA GLU A 158 12.74 20.29 34.52
C GLU A 158 13.53 19.61 33.40
N LEU A 159 13.54 18.27 33.39
CA LEU A 159 14.08 17.45 32.31
C LEU A 159 13.12 17.43 31.12
N GLN A 160 13.67 17.67 29.93
CA GLN A 160 12.88 17.75 28.69
C GLN A 160 12.16 16.43 28.39
N GLU A 161 12.77 15.30 28.75
CA GLU A 161 12.24 13.96 28.53
C GLU A 161 10.92 13.72 29.27
N PHE A 162 10.69 14.40 30.40
CA PHE A 162 9.49 14.26 31.22
C PHE A 162 8.47 15.39 31.02
N GLY A 163 8.66 16.24 30.01
CA GLY A 163 7.75 17.35 29.70
C GLY A 163 6.32 16.90 29.38
N PHE A 164 6.13 15.68 28.88
CA PHE A 164 4.81 15.10 28.59
C PHE A 164 3.99 14.83 29.87
N LEU A 165 4.64 14.45 30.98
CA LEU A 165 3.99 14.21 32.27
C LEU A 165 3.50 15.51 32.94
N LYS A 166 4.01 16.66 32.50
CA LYS A 166 3.61 17.98 33.00
C LYS A 166 2.23 18.42 32.49
N ARG A 167 1.71 17.75 31.45
CA ARG A 167 0.49 18.14 30.72
C ARG A 167 -0.74 17.27 31.04
N THR A 168 -0.65 16.32 31.96
CA THR A 168 -1.81 15.53 32.38
C THR A 168 -2.64 16.32 33.39
N ASN A 169 -3.35 17.35 32.93
CA ASN A 169 -4.47 17.91 33.67
C ASN A 169 -5.68 17.01 33.37
N PRO A 170 -6.40 16.44 34.38
CA PRO A 170 -7.47 15.47 34.13
C PRO A 170 -8.73 16.00 33.44
N GLU A 171 -8.76 17.29 33.06
CA GLU A 171 -9.99 17.98 32.64
C GLU A 171 -10.20 18.06 31.11
N ASP A 172 -9.25 17.58 30.29
CA ASP A 172 -9.31 17.75 28.83
C ASP A 172 -9.53 16.44 28.01
N ASP A 173 -9.87 15.31 28.65
CA ASP A 173 -9.90 14.00 27.96
C ASP A 173 -11.31 13.42 27.69
N TYR A 174 -12.27 14.31 27.38
CA TYR A 174 -13.55 13.92 26.79
C TYR A 174 -13.71 14.53 25.40
N ASP A 175 -12.87 14.11 24.46
CA ASP A 175 -13.23 14.16 23.04
C ASP A 175 -13.80 12.77 22.68
N SER A 176 -15.12 12.65 22.79
CA SER A 176 -15.85 11.50 22.27
C SER A 176 -15.61 11.42 20.76
N PRO A 177 -15.16 10.27 20.22
CA PRO A 177 -15.14 10.10 18.77
C PRO A 177 -16.59 9.94 18.30
N GLU A 178 -17.19 11.04 17.86
CA GLU A 178 -18.38 11.02 17.00
C GLU A 178 -17.99 10.45 15.62
N ASP A 179 -18.61 9.32 15.31
CA ASP A 179 -18.96 8.75 14.00
C ASP A 179 -18.17 9.17 12.76
N HIS A 180 -17.56 8.17 12.13
CA HIS A 180 -17.96 7.84 10.76
C HIS A 180 -18.00 6.33 10.57
N GLU A 181 -19.15 5.77 10.89
CA GLU A 181 -19.71 4.63 10.18
C GLU A 181 -19.68 4.95 8.67
N LYS A 182 -18.83 4.23 7.93
CA LYS A 182 -19.12 3.87 6.55
C LYS A 182 -19.11 2.36 6.47
N VAL A 183 -20.32 1.81 6.51
CA VAL A 183 -20.62 0.50 5.91
C VAL A 183 -19.94 0.49 4.53
N PRO A 184 -19.02 -0.45 4.23
CA PRO A 184 -18.50 -0.58 2.89
C PRO A 184 -19.66 -1.01 2.00
N ASP A 185 -20.21 -0.05 1.25
CA ASP A 185 -21.20 -0.33 0.23
C ASP A 185 -20.58 -1.34 -0.75
N GLU A 186 -21.19 -2.52 -0.83
CA GLU A 186 -20.74 -3.61 -1.67
C GLU A 186 -20.71 -3.15 -3.14
N LEU A 187 -19.60 -3.42 -3.82
CA LEU A 187 -19.47 -3.43 -5.30
C LEU A 187 -19.29 -2.09 -6.05
N ASN A 188 -18.93 -0.98 -5.40
CA ASN A 188 -18.52 0.22 -6.16
C ASN A 188 -17.06 0.09 -6.64
N TYR A 189 -16.86 -0.23 -7.93
CA TYR A 189 -15.55 -0.16 -8.59
C TYR A 189 -15.55 0.94 -9.66
N GLU A 190 -14.44 1.67 -9.78
CA GLU A 190 -14.23 2.61 -10.87
C GLU A 190 -13.67 1.87 -12.10
N LEU A 191 -14.11 2.21 -13.31
CA LEU A 191 -13.41 1.79 -14.52
C LEU A 191 -12.06 2.52 -14.59
N MET A 192 -10.98 1.81 -14.95
CA MET A 192 -9.69 2.45 -15.15
C MET A 192 -9.76 3.49 -16.30
N PRO A 193 -9.32 4.74 -16.07
CA PRO A 193 -9.09 5.70 -17.15
C PRO A 193 -8.09 5.16 -18.18
N VAL A 194 -8.13 5.63 -19.44
CA VAL A 194 -7.15 5.25 -20.47
C VAL A 194 -5.72 5.60 -20.03
N ASP A 195 -5.58 6.71 -19.30
CA ASP A 195 -4.31 7.24 -18.80
C ASP A 195 -3.99 6.76 -17.37
N ALA A 196 -4.65 5.70 -16.89
CA ALA A 196 -4.38 5.17 -15.56
C ALA A 196 -2.94 4.64 -15.48
N HIS A 197 -2.14 5.29 -14.64
CA HIS A 197 -0.75 4.91 -14.47
C HIS A 197 -0.61 3.75 -13.48
N ASN A 198 0.32 2.83 -13.76
CA ASN A 198 0.57 1.71 -12.88
C ASN A 198 1.25 2.21 -11.59
N PRO A 199 0.72 1.90 -10.39
CA PRO A 199 1.25 2.41 -9.13
C PRO A 199 2.66 1.87 -8.77
N PHE A 200 3.12 0.85 -9.49
CA PHE A 200 4.46 0.26 -9.38
C PHE A 200 5.41 0.73 -10.49
N GLU A 201 4.93 1.52 -11.46
CA GLU A 201 5.78 2.06 -12.50
C GLU A 201 6.69 3.14 -11.92
N GLY A 202 8.00 2.99 -12.12
CA GLY A 202 8.99 3.92 -11.61
C GLY A 202 8.79 5.30 -12.26
N VAL A 203 8.85 6.35 -11.44
CA VAL A 203 8.82 7.75 -11.90
C VAL A 203 9.88 8.02 -12.99
N GLU A 204 10.98 7.26 -13.00
CA GLU A 204 12.03 7.32 -14.03
C GLU A 204 11.59 6.84 -15.43
N ARG A 205 10.59 5.96 -15.51
CA ARG A 205 10.08 5.43 -16.79
C ARG A 205 9.17 6.43 -17.48
N LEU A 206 8.41 7.22 -16.71
CA LEU A 206 7.66 8.37 -17.22
C LEU A 206 8.59 9.43 -17.81
N ALA A 207 9.72 9.72 -17.15
CA ALA A 207 10.71 10.66 -17.69
C ALA A 207 11.31 10.16 -19.01
N SER A 208 11.61 8.86 -19.09
CA SER A 208 12.10 8.21 -20.31
C SER A 208 11.05 8.19 -21.43
N GLU A 209 9.77 7.95 -21.11
CA GLU A 209 8.68 7.97 -22.10
C GLU A 209 8.29 9.39 -22.54
N LEU A 210 8.38 10.38 -21.65
CA LEU A 210 8.25 11.80 -21.97
C LEU A 210 9.44 12.29 -22.82
N GLU A 211 10.67 11.90 -22.52
CA GLU A 211 11.84 12.19 -23.36
C GLU A 211 11.70 11.56 -24.74
N VAL A 212 11.30 10.28 -24.82
CA VAL A 212 11.07 9.61 -26.10
C VAL A 212 9.91 10.25 -26.87
N ARG A 213 8.80 10.64 -26.21
CA ARG A 213 7.71 11.40 -26.86
C ARG A 213 8.17 12.78 -27.33
N MET A 214 8.94 13.53 -26.54
CA MET A 214 9.47 14.83 -26.94
C MET A 214 10.43 14.72 -28.13
N ILE A 215 11.23 13.66 -28.19
CA ILE A 215 12.14 13.37 -29.31
C ILE A 215 11.36 12.96 -30.57
N VAL A 216 10.30 12.15 -30.42
CA VAL A 216 9.46 11.67 -31.54
C VAL A 216 8.53 12.77 -32.08
N GLU A 217 8.06 13.68 -31.22
CA GLU A 217 7.19 14.81 -31.59
C GLU A 217 7.97 16.06 -32.07
N GLY A 218 9.30 15.98 -32.18
CA GLY A 218 10.11 16.97 -32.89
C GLY A 218 10.36 18.29 -32.15
N TYR A 219 10.17 18.34 -30.83
CA TYR A 219 10.59 19.50 -30.03
C TYR A 219 12.11 19.41 -29.77
N ALA A 220 12.90 19.72 -30.79
CA ALA A 220 14.31 20.03 -30.60
C ALA A 220 14.41 21.30 -29.76
N PHE A 221 15.01 21.20 -28.57
CA PHE A 221 15.51 22.35 -27.84
C PHE A 221 16.44 23.13 -28.78
N SER A 222 15.99 24.31 -29.22
CA SER A 222 16.89 25.28 -29.85
C SER A 222 17.73 25.91 -28.74
N ASP A 223 19.04 25.96 -28.98
CA ASP A 223 20.12 26.44 -28.10
C ASP A 223 19.81 27.73 -27.32
#